data_AF-A0A1V6IW91-F1
#
_entry.id   AF-A0A1V6IW91-F1
#
_cell.length_a   1.000
_cell.length_b   1.000
_cell.length_c   1.000
_cell.angle_alpha   90.00
_cell.angle_beta   90.00
_cell.angle_gamma   90.00
#
_symmetry.space_group_name_H-M   'P 1'
#
loop_
_entity.id
_entity.type
_entity.pdbx_description
1 polymer ?
#
loop_
_entity_poly.entity_id
_entity_poly.type
_entity_poly.pdbx_seq_one_letter_code
_entity_poly.pdbx_strand_id
1 'polypeptide(L)'
;MLERRAIEIANIFKLGVKFSKAFDFTVTDAEGKRQPVIMGCYGLGLDRIMGAIVEVNHDNHGLIWPVEVAPFKAHLLDITTDTKGHHQAQSLYETLLKLGLEVLFDDRRQTPAGSKFADADLIGCPYRLVVSDRTIEQESFEIKRRRDTEGRLVNFDQVNAYFHSN
;
A
#
# COMPACT_ATOMS: atom_id res chain seq x y z
N MET A 1 -1.55 -17.30 32.89
CA MET A 1 -2.25 -16.90 31.64
C MET A 1 -1.46 -15.75 31.03
N LEU A 2 -1.21 -15.77 29.71
CA LEU A 2 -0.51 -14.67 29.03
C LEU A 2 -1.53 -13.67 28.51
N GLU A 3 -1.45 -12.43 28.98
CA GLU A 3 -2.27 -11.33 28.50
C GLU A 3 -1.65 -10.69 27.25
N ARG A 4 -2.51 -10.30 26.30
CA ARG A 4 -2.12 -9.62 25.06
C ARG A 4 -3.09 -8.49 24.76
N ARG A 5 -2.59 -7.42 24.15
CA ARG A 5 -3.41 -6.34 23.59
C ARG A 5 -3.77 -6.71 22.15
N ALA A 6 -5.03 -6.48 21.77
CA ALA A 6 -5.53 -6.75 20.43
C ALA A 6 -6.48 -5.64 20.00
N ILE A 7 -6.65 -5.49 18.68
CA ILE A 7 -7.59 -4.55 18.07
C ILE A 7 -8.65 -5.38 17.35
N GLU A 8 -9.91 -5.25 17.76
CA GLU A 8 -11.03 -5.91 17.07
C GLU A 8 -11.33 -5.13 15.77
N ILE A 9 -10.95 -5.71 14.63
CA ILE A 9 -11.20 -5.10 13.30
C ILE A 9 -12.46 -5.63 12.61
N ALA A 10 -12.98 -6.76 13.07
CA ALA A 10 -14.14 -7.44 12.49
C ALA A 10 -14.92 -8.20 13.55
N ASN A 11 -16.21 -8.40 13.31
CA ASN A 11 -17.07 -9.23 14.16
C ASN A 11 -18.11 -9.98 13.32
N ILE A 12 -18.45 -11.18 13.76
CA ILE A 12 -19.47 -12.02 13.15
C ILE A 12 -20.46 -12.47 14.22
N PHE A 13 -21.76 -12.37 13.93
CA PHE A 13 -22.79 -12.69 14.91
C PHE A 13 -23.94 -13.50 14.31
N LYS A 14 -24.35 -14.55 15.02
CA LYS A 14 -25.55 -15.34 14.70
C LYS A 14 -26.77 -14.64 15.31
N LEU A 15 -27.48 -13.85 14.50
CA LEU A 15 -28.67 -13.11 14.94
C LEU A 15 -29.89 -14.01 15.13
N GLY A 16 -29.90 -15.18 14.48
CA GLY A 16 -31.02 -16.11 14.52
C GLY A 16 -32.26 -15.44 13.95
N VAL A 17 -33.38 -15.53 14.67
CA VAL A 17 -34.68 -15.01 14.21
C VAL A 17 -35.07 -13.68 14.85
N LYS A 18 -34.13 -13.00 15.53
CA LYS A 18 -34.42 -11.79 16.33
C LYS A 18 -35.10 -10.69 15.49
N PHE A 19 -34.51 -10.36 14.34
CA PHE A 19 -35.02 -9.28 13.49
C PHE A 19 -36.11 -9.77 12.53
N SER A 20 -35.99 -10.98 11.98
CA SER A 20 -37.00 -11.54 11.09
C SER A 20 -38.37 -11.66 11.78
N LYS A 21 -38.42 -12.02 13.08
CA LYS A 21 -39.67 -11.97 13.85
C LYS A 21 -40.21 -10.56 14.08
N ALA A 22 -39.34 -9.59 14.33
CA ALA A 22 -39.75 -8.21 14.61
C ALA A 22 -40.33 -7.51 13.36
N PHE A 23 -39.89 -7.89 12.16
CA PHE A 23 -40.30 -7.28 10.89
C PHE A 23 -41.25 -8.16 10.05
N ASP A 24 -41.79 -9.26 10.60
CA ASP A 24 -42.58 -10.27 9.87
C ASP A 24 -41.92 -10.78 8.57
N PHE A 25 -40.59 -10.91 8.59
CA PHE A 25 -39.84 -11.39 7.43
C PHE A 25 -39.75 -12.92 7.44
N THR A 26 -40.58 -13.56 6.62
CA THR A 26 -40.73 -15.02 6.57
C THR A 26 -40.60 -15.58 5.17
N VAL A 27 -40.26 -16.87 5.07
CA VAL A 27 -40.32 -17.67 3.84
C VAL A 27 -41.23 -18.89 4.06
N THR A 28 -41.77 -19.46 2.99
CA THR A 28 -42.54 -20.71 3.06
C THR A 28 -41.59 -21.91 2.97
N ASP A 29 -41.71 -22.85 3.91
CA ASP A 29 -40.93 -24.09 3.89
C ASP A 29 -41.54 -25.17 2.97
N ALA A 30 -40.90 -26.34 2.92
CA ALA A 30 -41.33 -27.45 2.06
C ALA A 30 -42.71 -28.00 2.44
N GLU A 31 -43.13 -27.82 3.70
CA GLU A 31 -44.43 -28.22 4.23
C GLU A 31 -45.50 -27.12 4.09
N GLY A 32 -45.17 -25.99 3.44
CA GLY A 32 -46.10 -24.89 3.21
C GLY A 32 -46.28 -23.94 4.40
N LYS A 33 -45.45 -24.04 5.44
CA LYS A 33 -45.54 -23.19 6.65
C LYS A 33 -44.65 -21.96 6.52
N ARG A 34 -45.11 -20.83 7.05
CA ARG A 34 -44.31 -19.60 7.13
C ARG A 34 -43.28 -19.72 8.26
N GLN A 35 -42.00 -19.71 7.91
CA GLN A 35 -40.88 -19.73 8.84
C GLN A 35 -40.14 -18.39 8.82
N PRO A 36 -39.76 -17.82 9.97
CA PRO A 36 -38.92 -16.63 10.01
C PRO A 36 -37.53 -16.94 9.45
N VAL A 37 -36.96 -16.01 8.70
CA VAL A 37 -35.61 -16.17 8.12
C VAL A 37 -34.56 -16.21 9.23
N ILE A 38 -33.62 -17.15 9.16
CA ILE A 38 -32.45 -17.20 10.04
C ILE A 38 -31.40 -16.22 9.53
N MET A 39 -30.95 -15.32 10.41
CA MET A 39 -30.05 -14.23 10.05
C MET A 39 -28.69 -14.35 10.73
N GLY A 40 -27.67 -13.86 10.02
CA GLY A 40 -26.35 -13.54 10.57
C GLY A 40 -25.97 -12.11 10.17
N CYS A 41 -25.06 -11.49 10.91
CA CYS A 41 -24.43 -10.24 10.49
C CYS A 41 -22.91 -10.32 10.58
N TYR A 42 -22.26 -9.56 9.71
CA TYR A 42 -20.82 -9.51 9.54
C TYR A 42 -20.42 -8.05 9.46
N GLY A 43 -19.61 -7.59 10.41
CA GLY A 43 -19.14 -6.22 10.50
C GLY A 43 -17.64 -6.16 10.29
N LEU A 44 -17.19 -5.25 9.42
CA LEU A 44 -15.77 -4.97 9.17
C LEU A 44 -15.56 -3.46 9.34
N GLY A 45 -14.71 -3.07 10.29
CA GLY A 45 -14.41 -1.65 10.53
C GLY A 45 -13.33 -1.16 9.60
N LEU A 46 -13.67 -0.73 8.38
CA LEU A 46 -12.68 -0.30 7.36
C LEU A 46 -11.73 0.78 7.87
N ASP A 47 -12.26 1.86 8.48
CA ASP A 47 -11.43 2.93 9.03
C ASP A 47 -10.55 2.43 10.19
N ARG A 48 -11.07 1.48 10.98
CA ARG A 48 -10.33 0.87 12.09
C ARG A 48 -9.23 -0.05 11.59
N ILE A 49 -9.46 -0.81 10.53
CA ILE A 49 -8.41 -1.58 9.84
C ILE A 49 -7.32 -0.62 9.41
N MET A 50 -7.69 0.56 8.92
CA MET A 50 -6.68 1.51 8.50
C MET A 50 -5.76 1.93 9.66
N GLY A 51 -6.35 2.32 10.78
CA GLY A 51 -5.59 2.62 12.00
C GLY A 51 -4.78 1.43 12.53
N ALA A 52 -5.34 0.23 12.47
CA ALA A 52 -4.68 -0.99 12.95
C ALA A 52 -3.44 -1.35 12.11
N ILE A 53 -3.50 -1.18 10.78
CA ILE A 53 -2.35 -1.41 9.90
C ILE A 53 -1.23 -0.43 10.24
N VAL A 54 -1.55 0.85 10.45
CA VAL A 54 -0.56 1.86 10.87
C VAL A 54 0.05 1.51 12.23
N GLU A 55 -0.78 1.15 13.21
CA GLU A 55 -0.34 0.79 14.57
C GLU A 55 0.66 -0.38 14.57
N VAL A 56 0.47 -1.38 13.70
CA VAL A 56 1.34 -2.57 13.65
C VAL A 56 2.41 -2.52 12.57
N ASN A 57 2.38 -1.55 11.65
CA ASN A 57 3.35 -1.40 10.57
C ASN A 57 3.87 0.04 10.48
N HIS A 58 4.71 0.43 11.43
CA HIS A 58 5.44 1.68 11.41
C HIS A 58 6.83 1.50 12.05
N ASP A 59 7.69 2.48 11.86
CA ASP A 59 8.93 2.64 12.61
C ASP A 59 9.11 4.09 13.08
N ASN A 60 10.29 4.43 13.61
CA ASN A 60 10.58 5.78 14.08
C ASN A 60 10.61 6.84 12.96
N HIS A 61 10.65 6.42 11.69
CA HIS A 61 10.71 7.30 10.53
C HIS A 61 9.33 7.47 9.86
N GLY A 62 8.39 6.55 10.10
CA GLY A 62 7.00 6.72 9.67
C GLY A 62 6.29 5.41 9.32
N LEU A 63 5.36 5.51 8.37
CA LEU A 63 4.48 4.41 7.98
C LEU A 63 5.23 3.35 7.18
N ILE A 64 4.74 2.11 7.23
CA ILE A 64 5.24 1.02 6.40
C ILE A 64 4.05 0.24 5.83
N TRP A 65 3.58 0.65 4.66
CA TRP A 65 2.38 0.06 4.06
C TRP A 65 2.60 -1.39 3.60
N PRO A 66 1.67 -2.32 3.89
CA PRO A 66 1.54 -3.55 3.13
C PRO A 66 1.29 -3.21 1.66
N VAL A 67 1.86 -4.01 0.75
CA VAL A 67 1.82 -3.73 -0.70
C VAL A 67 0.38 -3.62 -1.20
N GLU A 68 -0.52 -4.44 -0.67
CA GLU A 68 -1.91 -4.60 -1.11
C GLU A 68 -2.75 -3.34 -0.89
N VAL A 69 -2.45 -2.58 0.16
CA VAL A 69 -3.24 -1.41 0.58
C VAL A 69 -2.45 -0.10 0.53
N ALA A 70 -1.20 -0.13 0.05
CA ALA A 70 -0.40 1.06 -0.10
C ALA A 70 -1.04 2.04 -1.10
N PRO A 71 -1.02 3.36 -0.85
CA PRO A 71 -1.58 4.35 -1.76
C PRO A 71 -0.83 4.41 -3.09
N PHE A 72 0.47 4.11 -3.07
CA PHE A 72 1.33 3.88 -4.22
C PHE A 72 2.27 2.74 -3.90
N LYS A 73 2.62 1.92 -4.91
CA LYS A 73 3.56 0.80 -4.73
C LYS A 73 4.99 1.29 -4.59
N ALA A 74 5.34 2.36 -5.29
CA ALA A 74 6.66 2.95 -5.26
C ALA A 74 6.63 4.47 -5.10
N HIS A 75 7.62 5.02 -4.40
CA HIS A 75 7.91 6.44 -4.35
C HIS A 75 9.23 6.69 -5.10
N LEU A 76 9.14 7.34 -6.25
CA LEU A 76 10.28 7.69 -7.09
C LEU A 76 10.78 9.08 -6.75
N LEU A 77 12.02 9.17 -6.31
CA LEU A 77 12.69 10.42 -5.97
C LEU A 77 13.64 10.82 -7.09
N ASP A 78 13.36 11.97 -7.71
CA ASP A 78 14.34 12.66 -8.56
C ASP A 78 15.21 13.57 -7.68
N ILE A 79 16.48 13.22 -7.52
CA ILE A 79 17.49 14.03 -6.83
C ILE A 79 18.62 14.48 -7.78
N THR A 80 18.34 14.49 -9.08
CA THR A 80 19.30 14.95 -10.10
C THR A 80 19.46 16.46 -10.07
N THR A 81 20.64 16.95 -10.45
CA THR A 81 20.91 18.40 -10.45
C THR A 81 20.58 19.07 -11.78
N ASP A 82 20.66 18.34 -12.89
CA ASP A 82 20.46 18.88 -14.23
C ASP A 82 19.11 18.48 -14.86
N THR A 83 18.82 19.08 -16.02
CA THR A 83 17.58 18.79 -16.78
C THR A 83 17.64 17.45 -17.49
N LYS A 84 18.84 17.01 -17.88
CA LYS A 84 19.02 15.73 -18.58
C LYS A 84 18.67 14.56 -17.66
N GLY A 85 19.14 14.60 -16.41
CA GLY A 85 18.82 13.60 -15.42
C GLY A 85 17.36 13.62 -14.99
N HIS A 86 16.76 14.81 -14.90
CA HIS A 86 15.32 14.95 -14.70
C HIS A 86 14.52 14.20 -15.79
N HIS A 87 14.89 14.37 -17.06
CA HIS A 87 14.23 13.67 -18.16
C HIS A 87 14.40 12.15 -18.09
N GLN A 88 15.53 11.65 -17.59
CA GLN A 88 15.71 10.22 -17.37
C GLN A 88 14.82 9.71 -16.22
N ALA A 89 14.71 10.44 -15.11
CA ALA A 89 13.78 10.11 -14.03
C ALA A 89 12.32 10.10 -14.51
N GLN A 90 11.93 11.07 -15.33
CA GLN A 90 10.61 11.14 -15.96
C GLN A 90 10.36 9.96 -16.91
N SER A 91 11.36 9.57 -17.71
CA SER A 91 11.25 8.41 -18.60
C SER A 91 11.10 7.10 -17.82
N LEU A 92 11.81 6.94 -16.70
CA LEU A 92 11.60 5.82 -15.79
C LEU A 92 10.17 5.82 -15.23
N TYR A 93 9.68 6.97 -14.75
CA TYR A 93 8.31 7.11 -14.25
C TYR A 93 7.27 6.66 -15.29
N GLU A 94 7.36 7.15 -16.52
CA GLU A 94 6.47 6.76 -17.62
C GLU A 94 6.56 5.27 -17.94
N THR A 95 7.76 4.68 -17.86
CA THR A 95 7.96 3.25 -18.08
C THR A 95 7.26 2.43 -17.00
N LEU A 96 7.41 2.79 -15.73
CA LEU A 96 6.74 2.12 -14.61
C LEU A 96 5.22 2.24 -14.69
N LEU A 97 4.68 3.40 -15.12
CA LEU A 97 3.24 3.55 -15.37
C LEU A 97 2.74 2.64 -16.50
N LYS A 98 3.51 2.50 -17.59
CA LYS A 98 3.18 1.58 -18.69
C LYS A 98 3.18 0.12 -18.27
N LEU A 99 3.93 -0.22 -17.21
CA LEU A 99 3.90 -1.53 -16.56
C LEU A 99 2.70 -1.72 -15.62
N GLY A 100 1.86 -0.70 -15.42
CA GLY A 100 0.70 -0.74 -14.53
C GLY A 100 1.04 -0.52 -13.06
N LEU A 101 2.24 -0.02 -12.74
CA LEU A 101 2.63 0.28 -11.37
C LEU A 101 2.10 1.65 -10.95
N GLU A 102 1.52 1.71 -9.75
CA GLU A 102 1.16 2.98 -9.10
C GLU A 102 2.41 3.59 -8.46
N VAL A 103 2.89 4.69 -9.04
CA VAL A 103 4.12 5.35 -8.61
C VAL A 103 3.83 6.79 -8.18
N LEU A 104 4.28 7.16 -6.98
CA LEU A 104 4.35 8.54 -6.54
C LEU A 104 5.67 9.13 -7.01
N PHE A 105 5.63 10.13 -7.89
CA PHE A 105 6.83 10.79 -8.38
C PHE A 105 7.09 12.10 -7.63
N ASP A 106 8.23 12.19 -6.96
CA ASP A 106 8.70 13.40 -6.29
C ASP A 106 9.70 14.16 -7.17
N ASP A 107 9.13 15.02 -8.02
CA ASP A 107 9.82 15.89 -8.97
C ASP A 107 10.13 17.29 -8.40
N ARG A 108 9.92 17.51 -7.10
CA ARG A 108 10.08 18.82 -6.45
C ARG A 108 11.54 19.31 -6.49
N ARG A 109 11.94 20.04 -7.53
CA ARG A 109 13.33 20.47 -7.78
C ARG A 109 13.94 21.37 -6.69
N GLN A 110 13.10 22.14 -6.00
CA GLN A 110 13.55 23.07 -4.95
C GLN A 110 13.66 22.40 -3.56
N THR A 111 13.26 21.14 -3.44
CA THR A 111 13.28 20.42 -2.16
C THR A 111 14.61 19.68 -2.00
N PRO A 112 15.33 19.87 -0.87
CA PRO A 112 16.57 19.15 -0.61
C PRO A 112 16.35 17.63 -0.62
N ALA A 113 17.34 16.87 -1.12
CA ALA A 113 17.26 15.41 -1.17
C ALA A 113 16.93 14.78 0.20
N GLY A 114 17.53 15.28 1.29
CA GLY A 114 17.23 14.81 2.64
C GLY A 114 15.76 14.96 3.05
N SER A 115 15.11 16.05 2.65
CA SER A 115 13.67 16.25 2.89
C SER A 115 12.83 15.28 2.06
N LYS A 116 13.21 15.03 0.79
CA LYS A 116 12.53 14.01 -0.03
C LYS A 116 12.63 12.61 0.58
N PHE A 117 13.80 12.24 1.10
CA PHE A 117 13.98 10.96 1.78
C PHE A 117 13.12 10.87 3.05
N ALA A 118 13.09 11.91 3.87
CA ALA A 118 12.25 11.95 5.07
C ALA A 118 10.76 11.86 4.73
N ASP A 119 10.28 12.59 3.72
CA ASP A 119 8.90 12.52 3.26
C ASP A 119 8.56 11.12 2.72
N ALA A 120 9.48 10.50 1.98
CA ALA A 120 9.28 9.15 1.47
C ALA A 120 9.19 8.11 2.59
N ASP A 121 10.03 8.24 3.62
CA ASP A 121 10.02 7.35 4.77
C ASP A 121 8.78 7.56 5.64
N LEU A 122 8.31 8.82 5.75
CA LEU A 122 7.08 9.18 6.44
C LEU A 122 5.84 8.62 5.76
N ILE A 123 5.71 8.84 4.45
CA ILE A 123 4.59 8.36 3.62
C ILE A 123 4.57 6.83 3.58
N GLY A 124 5.75 6.19 3.50
CA GLY A 124 5.89 4.76 3.74
C GLY A 124 5.57 3.84 2.56
N CYS A 125 5.67 4.34 1.31
CA CYS A 125 5.44 3.50 0.13
C CYS A 125 6.33 2.25 0.18
N PRO A 126 5.83 1.06 -0.20
CA PRO A 126 6.55 -0.20 -0.04
C PRO A 126 7.94 -0.21 -0.69
N TYR A 127 8.08 0.45 -1.84
CA TYR A 127 9.33 0.63 -2.54
C TYR A 127 9.71 2.11 -2.64
N ARG A 128 10.99 2.41 -2.46
CA ARG A 128 11.60 3.70 -2.76
C ARG A 128 12.54 3.52 -3.95
N LEU A 129 12.36 4.35 -4.97
CA LEU A 129 13.19 4.42 -6.16
C LEU A 129 13.95 5.74 -6.13
N VAL A 130 15.23 5.74 -6.45
CA VAL A 130 16.04 6.96 -6.43
C VAL A 130 16.80 7.08 -7.74
N VAL A 131 16.63 8.22 -8.40
CA VAL A 131 17.44 8.64 -9.54
C VAL A 131 18.29 9.83 -9.13
N SER A 132 19.61 9.66 -9.25
CA SER A 132 20.62 10.66 -8.88
C SER A 132 21.67 10.75 -9.98
N ASP A 133 22.44 11.83 -9.98
CA ASP A 133 23.52 12.01 -10.96
C ASP A 133 24.50 10.80 -10.96
N ARG A 134 24.80 10.25 -9.76
CA ARG A 134 25.63 9.05 -9.61
C ARG A 134 25.04 7.81 -10.26
N THR A 135 23.73 7.59 -10.12
CA THR A 135 23.09 6.38 -10.68
C THR A 135 22.94 6.50 -12.19
N ILE A 136 22.76 7.73 -12.70
CA ILE A 136 22.73 8.05 -14.12
C ILE A 136 24.06 7.75 -14.81
N GLU A 137 25.19 8.10 -14.19
CA GLU A 137 26.52 7.75 -14.69
C GLU A 137 26.71 6.22 -14.84
N GLN A 138 25.94 5.44 -14.09
CA GLN A 138 25.94 3.98 -14.11
C GLN A 138 24.76 3.39 -14.91
N GLU A 139 24.02 4.22 -15.65
CA GLU A 139 22.84 3.84 -16.42
C GLU A 139 21.79 3.07 -15.58
N SER A 140 21.62 3.49 -14.32
CA SER A 140 20.81 2.78 -13.33
C SER A 140 20.00 3.71 -12.43
N PHE A 141 19.15 3.09 -11.61
CA PHE A 141 18.48 3.71 -10.47
C PHE A 141 18.59 2.79 -9.25
N GLU A 142 18.48 3.36 -8.05
CA GLU A 142 18.44 2.56 -6.82
C GLU A 142 16.99 2.18 -6.49
N ILE A 143 16.76 0.92 -6.11
CA ILE A 143 15.50 0.45 -5.52
C ILE A 143 15.75 -0.14 -4.14
N LYS A 144 14.87 0.22 -3.21
CA LYS A 144 14.93 -0.24 -1.82
C LYS A 144 13.51 -0.49 -1.30
N ARG A 145 13.28 -1.57 -0.54
CA ARG A 145 12.01 -1.71 0.20
C ARG A 145 12.04 -0.82 1.43
N ARG A 146 10.88 -0.29 1.85
CA ARG A 146 10.76 0.60 3.02
C ARG A 146 11.32 0.00 4.32
N ARG A 147 11.29 -1.33 4.47
CA ARG A 147 11.83 -2.06 5.64
C ARG A 147 13.30 -2.41 5.55
N ASP A 148 13.87 -2.41 4.35
CA ASP A 148 15.24 -2.88 4.16
C ASP A 148 16.22 -1.82 4.65
N THR A 149 17.44 -2.22 4.99
CA THR A 149 18.53 -1.28 5.31
C THR A 149 19.24 -0.84 4.03
N GLU A 150 19.41 -1.75 3.08
CA GLU A 150 20.18 -1.56 1.85
C GLU A 150 19.28 -1.51 0.62
N GLY A 151 19.67 -0.69 -0.36
CA GLY A 151 19.10 -0.68 -1.69
C GLY A 151 19.97 -1.45 -2.68
N ARG A 152 19.41 -1.74 -3.85
CA ARG A 152 20.15 -2.33 -4.98
C ARG A 152 20.03 -1.44 -6.21
N LEU A 153 21.06 -1.42 -7.02
CA LEU A 153 21.04 -0.77 -8.31
C LEU A 153 20.37 -1.67 -9.35
N VAL A 154 19.52 -1.08 -10.16
CA VAL A 154 18.85 -1.73 -11.30
C VAL A 154 19.10 -0.86 -12.53
N ASN A 155 19.61 -1.48 -13.59
CA ASN A 155 19.85 -0.79 -14.85
C ASN A 155 18.51 -0.40 -15.50
N PHE A 156 18.44 0.76 -16.15
CA PHE A 156 17.21 1.25 -16.79
C PHE A 156 16.66 0.28 -17.84
N ASP A 157 17.52 -0.44 -18.56
CA ASP A 157 17.10 -1.41 -19.58
C ASP A 157 16.46 -2.67 -18.98
N GLN A 158 16.68 -2.92 -17.69
CA GLN A 158 16.19 -4.11 -16.99
C GLN A 158 14.87 -3.88 -16.24
N VAL A 159 14.31 -2.66 -16.27
CA VAL A 159 13.07 -2.30 -15.54
C VAL A 159 11.94 -3.29 -15.84
N ASN A 160 11.69 -3.57 -17.13
CA ASN A 160 10.61 -4.46 -17.54
C ASN A 160 10.81 -5.89 -17.00
N ALA A 161 12.02 -6.44 -17.11
CA ALA A 161 12.33 -7.78 -16.64
C ALA A 161 12.19 -7.89 -15.11
N TYR A 162 12.63 -6.85 -14.39
CA TYR A 162 12.62 -6.81 -12.94
C TYR A 162 11.20 -6.87 -12.36
N PHE A 163 10.27 -6.07 -12.91
CA PHE A 163 8.90 -5.94 -12.39
C PHE A 163 7.87 -6.91 -13.01
N HIS A 164 8.23 -7.68 -14.04
CA HIS A 164 7.41 -8.81 -14.51
C HIS A 164 7.78 -10.13 -13.81
N SER A 165 8.97 -10.24 -13.24
CA SER A 165 9.49 -11.47 -12.64
C SER A 165 9.31 -11.56 -11.12
N ASN A 166 8.86 -10.48 -10.48
CA ASN A 166 8.71 -10.34 -9.03
C ASN A 166 7.40 -9.62 -8.68
#